data_AF-A0A511UZT4-F1
#
_entry.id   AF-A0A511UZT4-F1
#
_cell.length_a   1.000
_cell.length_b   1.000
_cell.length_c   1.000
_cell.angle_alpha   90.00
_cell.angle_beta   90.00
_cell.angle_gamma   90.00
#
_symmetry.space_group_name_H-M   'P 1'
#
loop_
_entity.id
_entity.type
_entity.pdbx_description
1 polymer ?
#
loop_
_entity_poly.entity_id
_entity_poly.type
_entity_poly.pdbx_seq_one_letter_code
_entity_poly.pdbx_strand_id
1 'polypeptide(L)' 'MNRFSFYHFSNFKRYIPLLQSGEKFLEEGPEDWGELLGDQGITTAILDCLLHRSEVIHLNGESHRIKYRNSIF' A
#
# COMPACT_ATOMS: atom_id res chain seq x y z
N MET A 1 14.94 5.19 16.59
CA MET A 1 14.14 3.98 16.26
C MET A 1 13.73 3.30 17.56
N ASN A 2 12.43 3.27 17.82
CA ASN A 2 11.78 2.70 19.00
C ASN A 2 11.75 1.16 18.90
N ARG A 3 11.79 0.46 20.04
CA ARG A 3 11.86 -1.02 20.09
C ARG A 3 10.74 -1.70 19.30
N PHE A 4 9.53 -1.15 19.32
CA PHE A 4 8.38 -1.64 18.53
C PHE A 4 8.65 -1.66 17.02
N SER A 5 9.20 -0.58 16.46
CA SER A 5 9.54 -0.48 15.04
C SER A 5 10.62 -1.51 14.64
N PHE A 6 11.56 -1.82 15.55
CA PHE A 6 12.62 -2.80 15.29
C PHE A 6 12.09 -4.24 15.20
N TYR A 7 11.14 -4.63 16.07
CA TYR A 7 10.50 -5.96 16.01
C TYR A 7 9.69 -6.15 14.73
N HIS A 8 8.92 -5.13 14.33
CA HIS A 8 8.15 -5.17 13.09
C HIS A 8 9.04 -5.23 11.84
N PHE A 9 10.17 -4.50 11.83
CA PHE A 9 11.13 -4.53 10.72
C PHE A 9 11.82 -5.89 10.56
N SER A 10 12.17 -6.56 11.67
CA SER A 10 12.80 -7.88 11.63
C SER A 10 11.92 -8.99 11.02
N ASN A 11 10.59 -8.82 11.06
CA ASN A 11 9.60 -9.75 10.51
C ASN A 11 9.13 -9.38 9.09
N PHE A 12 9.62 -8.27 8.52
CA PHE A 12 9.18 -7.75 7.23
C PHE A 12 9.27 -8.77 6.09
N LYS A 13 10.26 -9.68 6.14
CA LYS A 13 10.42 -10.75 5.13
C LYS A 13 9.20 -11.66 4.98
N ARG A 14 8.38 -11.82 6.02
CA ARG A 14 7.17 -12.67 6.01
C ARG A 14 6.03 -12.05 5.18
N TYR A 15 6.06 -10.74 4.95
CA TYR A 15 5.00 -9.98 4.28
C TYR A 15 5.37 -9.59 2.84
N ILE A 16 6.59 -9.89 2.39
CA ILE A 16 7.02 -9.71 0.99
C ILE A 16 6.02 -10.33 -0.02
N PRO A 17 5.44 -11.53 0.22
CA PRO A 17 4.45 -12.09 -0.70
C PRO A 17 3.14 -11.29 -0.80
N LEU A 18 2.76 -10.56 0.26
CA LEU A 18 1.56 -9.71 0.27
C LEU A 18 1.83 -8.38 -0.44
N LEU A 19 3.04 -7.84 -0.30
CA LEU A 19 3.48 -6.69 -1.10
C LEU A 19 3.57 -7.05 -2.59
N GLN A 20 3.82 -8.33 -2.93
CA GLN A 20 3.82 -8.83 -4.30
C GLN A 20 2.41 -8.89 -4.92
N SER A 21 1.34 -8.98 -4.12
CA SER A 21 -0.04 -8.76 -4.60
C SER A 21 -0.39 -7.26 -4.66
N GLY A 22 0.59 -6.43 -5.00
CA GLY A 22 0.59 -4.98 -4.84
C GLY A 22 -0.55 -4.26 -5.56
N GLU A 23 -1.21 -4.88 -6.53
CA GLU A 23 -2.38 -4.30 -7.21
C GLU A 23 -3.51 -4.02 -6.22
N LYS A 24 -3.83 -4.97 -5.33
CA LYS A 24 -4.89 -4.78 -4.33
C LYS A 24 -4.51 -3.74 -3.26
N PHE A 25 -3.22 -3.67 -2.91
CA PHE A 25 -2.72 -2.69 -1.94
C PHE A 25 -2.79 -1.26 -2.43
N LEU A 26 -2.68 -1.03 -3.74
CA LEU A 26 -2.72 0.30 -4.32
C LEU A 26 -4.14 0.75 -4.64
N GLU A 27 -5.08 -0.19 -4.78
CA GLU A 27 -6.51 0.10 -4.94
C GLU A 27 -7.18 0.50 -3.61
N GLU A 28 -6.81 -0.18 -2.52
CA GLU A 28 -7.32 0.10 -1.18
C GLU A 28 -6.53 1.20 -0.48
N GLY A 29 -7.21 1.97 0.37
CA GLY A 29 -6.59 3.09 1.09
C GLY A 29 -5.64 2.64 2.22
N PRO A 30 -4.72 3.53 2.65
CA PRO A 30 -3.84 3.30 3.81
C PRO A 30 -4.55 2.81 5.08
N GLU A 31 -5.82 3.17 5.22
CA GLU A 31 -6.69 2.82 6.36
C GLU A 31 -7.02 1.32 6.40
N ASP A 32 -7.16 0.69 5.23
CA ASP A 32 -7.53 -0.72 5.07
C ASP A 32 -6.31 -1.66 5.04
N TRP A 33 -5.10 -1.10 4.91
CA TRP A 33 -3.86 -1.87 4.86
C TRP A 33 -3.58 -2.65 6.14
N GLY A 34 -4.06 -2.17 7.29
CA GLY A 34 -3.93 -2.84 8.58
C GLY A 34 -4.60 -4.22 8.60
N GLU A 35 -5.77 -4.30 7.98
CA GLU A 35 -6.54 -5.54 7.83
C GLU A 35 -5.92 -6.44 6.75
N LEU A 36 -5.50 -5.87 5.61
CA LEU A 36 -4.82 -6.60 4.53
C LEU A 36 -3.49 -7.23 4.96
N LEU A 37 -2.70 -6.54 5.76
CA LEU A 37 -1.43 -7.03 6.29
C LEU A 37 -1.62 -7.87 7.56
N GLY A 38 -2.79 -7.80 8.21
CA GLY A 38 -3.06 -8.48 9.47
C GLY A 38 -2.19 -8.00 10.64
N ASP A 39 -1.53 -6.84 10.51
CA ASP A 39 -0.67 -6.24 11.53
C ASP A 39 -0.65 -4.70 11.39
N GLN A 40 -1.31 -4.05 12.35
CA GLN A 40 -1.42 -2.58 12.40
C GLN A 40 -0.07 -1.90 12.69
N GLY A 41 0.83 -2.55 13.44
CA GLY A 41 2.13 -2.01 13.78
C GLY A 41 3.09 -1.98 12.58
N ILE A 42 3.10 -3.04 11.77
CA ILE A 42 3.85 -3.06 10.50
C ILE A 42 3.26 -2.05 9.52
N THR A 43 1.93 -2.01 9.40
CA THR A 43 1.24 -1.07 8.51
C THR A 43 1.64 0.37 8.82
N THR A 44 1.61 0.74 10.10
CA THR A 44 2.01 2.08 10.54
C THR A 44 3.49 2.35 10.26
N ALA A 45 4.38 1.37 10.44
CA ALA A 45 5.80 1.53 10.12
C ALA A 45 6.05 1.70 8.62
N ILE A 46 5.29 1.00 7.76
CA ILE A 46 5.37 1.16 6.31
C ILE A 46 4.84 2.54 5.90
N LEU A 47 3.69 2.95 6.44
CA LEU A 47 3.12 4.27 6.17
C LEU A 47 4.05 5.39 6.64
N ASP A 48 4.65 5.27 7.82
CA ASP A 48 5.66 6.22 8.31
C ASP A 48 6.84 6.30 7.33
N CYS A 49 7.35 5.17 6.83
CA CYS A 49 8.41 5.17 5.82
C CYS A 49 8.02 5.84 4.49
N LEU A 50 6.81 5.57 3.99
CA LEU A 50 6.34 6.10 2.70
C LEU A 50 5.99 7.58 2.81
N LEU A 51 5.22 7.98 3.81
CA LEU A 51 4.72 9.33 4.01
C LEU A 51 5.80 10.30 4.49
N HIS A 52 6.92 9.81 5.05
CA HIS A 52 8.01 10.66 5.51
C HIS A 52 8.63 11.53 4.40
N ARG A 53 8.56 11.12 3.12
CA ARG A 53 9.12 11.85 1.97
C ARG A 53 8.21 11.95 0.76
N SER A 54 6.95 11.51 0.86
CA SER A 54 6.01 11.53 -0.27
C SER A 54 4.88 12.51 -0.04
N GLU A 55 4.38 13.08 -1.13
CA GLU A 55 3.17 13.86 -1.16
C GLU A 55 2.01 12.95 -1.59
N VAL A 56 0.91 12.99 -0.84
CA VAL A 56 -0.26 12.15 -1.11
C VAL A 56 -1.13 12.84 -2.15
N ILE A 57 -1.20 12.26 -3.36
CA ILE A 57 -2.05 12.75 -4.44
C ILE A 57 -3.23 11.79 -4.63
N HIS A 58 -4.43 12.27 -4.33
CA HIS A 58 -5.66 11.51 -4.55
C HIS A 58 -6.06 11.60 -6.03
N LEU A 59 -5.91 10.50 -6.75
CA LEU A 59 -6.33 10.39 -8.14
C LEU A 59 -7.80 9.98 -8.18
N ASN A 60 -8.67 10.91 -8.57
CA ASN A 60 -10.09 10.68 -8.73
C ASN A 60 -10.49 10.77 -10.21
N GLY A 61 -11.45 9.95 -10.61
CA GLY A 61 -12.03 9.98 -11.96
C GLY A 61 -11.97 8.63 -12.66
N GLU A 62 -12.66 8.53 -13.80
CA GLU A 62 -12.69 7.30 -14.58
C GLU A 62 -11.33 6.97 -15.20
N SER A 63 -11.03 5.67 -15.29
CA SER A 63 -9.81 5.21 -15.95
C SER A 63 -9.77 5.74 -17.38
N HIS A 64 -8.72 6.50 -17.69
CA HIS A 64 -8.45 7.00 -19.03
C HIS A 64 -8.48 5.88 -20.07
N ARG A 65 -8.00 4.68 -19.72
CA ARG A 65 -8.02 3.50 -20.60
C ARG A 65 -9.43 3.01 -20.91
N ILE A 66 -10.37 3.16 -19.98
CA ILE A 66 -11.78 2.78 -20.19
C ILE A 66 -12.46 3.83 -21.05
N LYS A 67 -12.27 5.11 -20.73
CA LYS A 67 -12.92 6.23 -21.42
C LYS A 67 -12.57 6.33 -22.91
N TYR A 68 -11.32 6.02 -23.27
CA TYR A 68 -10.84 6.07 -24.66
C TYR A 68 -10.60 4.67 -25.25
N ARG A 69 -11.32 3.66 -24.75
CA ARG A 69 -11.24 2.31 -25.30
C ARG A 69 -11.79 2.31 -26.73
N ASN A 70 -10.90 2.39 -27.71
CA ASN A 70 -11.24 2.05 -29.10
C ASN A 70 -11.43 0.53 -29.18
N SER A 71 -12.69 0.09 -29.30
CA SER A 71 -13.01 -1.29 -29.66
C SER A 71 -12.34 -1.61 -31.00
N ILE A 72 -11.45 -2.59 -31.04
CA ILE A 72 -10.79 -3.05 -32.28
C ILE A 72 -11.69 -4.07 -33.01
N PHE A 73 -13.01 -3.92 -32.91
CA PHE A 73 -14.00 -4.78 -33.53
C PHE A 73 -15.04 -3.93 -34.24
#